data_AF-K0S9V0-F1
#
_entry.id   AF-K0S9V0-F1
#
_cell.length_a   1.000
_cell.length_b   1.000
_cell.length_c   1.000
_cell.angle_alpha   90.00
_cell.angle_beta   90.00
_cell.angle_gamma   90.00
#
_symmetry.space_group_name_H-M   'P 1'
#
loop_
_entity.id
_entity.type
_entity.pdbx_description
1 polymer ?
#
loop_
_entity_poly.entity_id
_entity_poly.type
_entity_poly.pdbx_seq_one_letter_code
_entity_poly.pdbx_strand_id
1 'polypeptide(L)'
;MREHIAGLKSLDSFNPHDLSNTAWAYATAGESHSELFEKIGDHVAGRISLDSFNPQALSNTAWAYATARRFHSRLFEELSTEAVVSREYFGGQEVANFLWACATVVYTGERLFLAFAPVVESKLDECNEQGLANIAWAYSVANVASEDLFNEGYVGAFALNEKDFSAEGLVQLHQWQLWQQEIESGIELPQSLQEKCRKAFTSASYSESILQNGVVRELKAVGLDVDEEVLLGSGYRVDALVNVGDRGVAIEVDGPSHFIHRRPTGSATLKHRQVATLDCIEVVSVPYWEWDGLKNSVMKQHYLHEKLGCDKDH
;
A
#
# COMPACT_ATOMS: atom_id res chain seq x y z
N MET A 1 -29.46 -10.02 6.58
CA MET A 1 -28.33 -9.86 7.53
C MET A 1 -27.53 -8.57 7.29
N ARG A 2 -27.50 -8.02 6.05
CA ARG A 2 -26.72 -6.83 5.65
C ARG A 2 -27.06 -5.51 6.37
N GLU A 3 -28.30 -5.34 6.84
CA GLU A 3 -28.72 -4.10 7.52
C GLU A 3 -28.75 -4.21 9.06
N HIS A 4 -28.47 -5.38 9.62
CA HIS A 4 -28.79 -5.62 11.03
C HIS A 4 -27.74 -5.00 11.98
N ILE A 5 -26.45 -5.15 11.69
CA ILE A 5 -25.36 -4.74 12.60
C ILE A 5 -25.13 -3.22 12.58
N ALA A 6 -25.17 -2.60 11.40
CA ALA A 6 -25.06 -1.15 11.27
C ALA A 6 -26.19 -0.42 12.03
N GLY A 7 -27.40 -0.98 12.02
CA GLY A 7 -28.58 -0.45 12.73
C GLY A 7 -28.66 -0.75 14.24
N LEU A 8 -27.76 -1.54 14.83
CA LEU A 8 -27.79 -1.80 16.28
C LEU A 8 -27.48 -0.53 17.10
N LYS A 9 -28.00 -0.41 18.31
CA LYS A 9 -27.63 0.72 19.19
C LYS A 9 -26.26 0.57 19.84
N SER A 10 -25.81 -0.67 20.01
CA SER A 10 -24.52 -1.01 20.61
C SER A 10 -23.97 -2.30 20.00
N LEU A 11 -22.65 -2.48 20.07
CA LEU A 11 -21.93 -3.70 19.68
C LEU A 11 -21.38 -4.47 20.91
N ASP A 12 -21.79 -4.11 22.14
CA ASP A 12 -21.27 -4.72 23.39
C ASP A 12 -21.52 -6.23 23.50
N SER A 13 -22.53 -6.75 22.81
CA SER A 13 -22.85 -8.18 22.78
C SER A 13 -21.93 -9.00 21.86
N PHE A 14 -21.08 -8.35 21.05
CA PHE A 14 -20.20 -9.02 20.10
C PHE A 14 -18.84 -9.25 20.73
N ASN A 15 -18.35 -10.48 20.62
CA ASN A 15 -16.99 -10.80 21.00
C ASN A 15 -16.01 -10.32 19.89
N PRO A 16 -14.69 -10.25 20.18
CA PRO A 16 -13.68 -9.83 19.21
C PRO A 16 -13.70 -10.59 17.88
N HIS A 17 -13.92 -11.90 17.93
CA HIS A 17 -13.97 -12.75 16.74
C HIS A 17 -15.20 -12.47 15.88
N ASP A 18 -16.37 -12.20 16.49
CA ASP A 18 -17.58 -11.82 15.76
C ASP A 18 -17.38 -10.48 15.04
N LEU A 19 -16.73 -9.51 15.70
CA LEU A 19 -16.42 -8.19 15.12
C LEU A 19 -15.41 -8.31 13.98
N SER A 20 -14.31 -9.04 14.18
CA SER A 20 -13.28 -9.21 13.16
C SER A 20 -13.82 -9.94 11.94
N ASN A 21 -14.62 -11.00 12.14
CA ASN A 21 -15.21 -11.76 11.03
C ASN A 21 -16.30 -10.98 10.31
N THR A 22 -17.06 -10.15 11.02
CA THR A 22 -18.01 -9.24 10.39
C THR A 22 -17.26 -8.27 9.49
N ALA A 23 -16.25 -7.56 10.00
CA ALA A 23 -15.46 -6.62 9.19
C ALA A 23 -14.83 -7.34 7.97
N TRP A 24 -14.23 -8.51 8.19
CA TRP A 24 -13.63 -9.33 7.14
C TRP A 24 -14.64 -9.72 6.06
N ALA A 25 -15.83 -10.20 6.44
CA ALA A 25 -16.85 -10.63 5.48
C ALA A 25 -17.33 -9.47 4.59
N TYR A 26 -17.49 -8.27 5.14
CA TYR A 26 -17.85 -7.08 4.35
C TYR A 26 -16.73 -6.65 3.41
N ALA A 27 -15.47 -6.66 3.90
CA ALA A 27 -14.30 -6.35 3.09
C ALA A 27 -14.16 -7.32 1.90
N THR A 28 -14.24 -8.63 2.16
CA THR A 28 -14.14 -9.69 1.14
C THR A 28 -15.29 -9.63 0.14
N ALA A 29 -16.49 -9.23 0.56
CA ALA A 29 -17.63 -9.04 -0.35
C ALA A 29 -17.49 -7.81 -1.28
N GLY A 30 -16.49 -6.94 -1.06
CA GLY A 30 -16.32 -5.69 -1.80
C GLY A 30 -17.44 -4.67 -1.53
N GLU A 31 -18.23 -4.89 -0.48
CA GLU A 31 -19.38 -4.06 -0.14
C GLU A 31 -18.89 -2.84 0.66
N SER A 32 -19.02 -1.65 0.07
CA SER A 32 -18.64 -0.41 0.75
C SER A 32 -19.67 -0.05 1.81
N HIS A 33 -19.32 -0.22 3.10
CA HIS A 33 -20.21 0.15 4.21
C HIS A 33 -19.47 1.02 5.24
N SER A 34 -19.21 2.29 4.90
CA SER A 34 -18.42 3.22 5.73
C SER A 34 -18.92 3.29 7.17
N GLU A 35 -20.23 3.45 7.36
CA GLU A 35 -20.83 3.57 8.69
C GLU A 35 -20.62 2.33 9.56
N LEU A 36 -20.60 1.13 8.97
CA LEU A 36 -20.32 -0.10 9.70
C LEU A 36 -18.87 -0.14 10.17
N PHE A 37 -17.93 0.20 9.31
CA PHE A 37 -16.51 0.26 9.67
C PHE A 37 -16.24 1.35 10.71
N GLU A 38 -16.80 2.54 10.58
CA GLU A 38 -16.68 3.57 11.62
C GLU A 38 -17.21 3.07 12.96
N LYS A 39 -18.39 2.44 12.97
CA LYS A 39 -19.01 1.93 14.20
C LYS A 39 -18.22 0.79 14.85
N ILE A 40 -17.69 -0.14 14.07
CA ILE A 40 -16.81 -1.20 14.59
C ILE A 40 -15.54 -0.56 15.15
N GLY A 41 -14.97 0.42 14.43
CA GLY A 41 -13.74 1.11 14.80
C GLY A 41 -13.88 1.85 16.12
N ASP A 42 -14.93 2.65 16.26
CA ASP A 42 -15.30 3.36 17.48
C ASP A 42 -15.53 2.38 18.65
N HIS A 43 -16.25 1.28 18.41
CA HIS A 43 -16.53 0.30 19.46
C HIS A 43 -15.27 -0.39 19.96
N VAL A 44 -14.40 -0.87 19.05
CA VAL A 44 -13.16 -1.56 19.41
C VAL A 44 -12.19 -0.59 20.06
N ALA A 45 -11.99 0.59 19.47
CA ALA A 45 -11.10 1.61 20.02
C ALA A 45 -11.60 2.21 21.34
N GLY A 46 -12.89 2.11 21.63
CA GLY A 46 -13.51 2.53 22.89
C GLY A 46 -13.35 1.53 24.04
N ARG A 47 -12.82 0.33 23.80
CA ARG A 47 -12.58 -0.67 24.86
C ARG A 47 -11.45 -0.22 25.79
N ILE A 48 -11.53 -0.63 27.04
CA ILE A 48 -10.49 -0.36 28.06
C ILE A 48 -9.20 -1.13 27.72
N SER A 49 -9.34 -2.32 27.15
CA SER A 49 -8.24 -3.20 26.74
C SER A 49 -8.68 -4.11 25.59
N LEU A 50 -7.71 -4.53 24.78
CA LEU A 50 -7.89 -5.51 23.71
C LEU A 50 -7.38 -6.91 24.08
N ASP A 51 -7.11 -7.23 25.36
CA ASP A 51 -6.64 -8.56 25.82
C ASP A 51 -7.48 -9.76 25.33
N SER A 52 -8.74 -9.51 24.96
CA SER A 52 -9.66 -10.54 24.41
C SER A 52 -9.50 -10.77 22.90
N PHE A 53 -8.80 -9.88 22.19
CA PHE A 53 -8.46 -10.02 20.78
C PHE A 53 -7.23 -10.91 20.67
N ASN A 54 -7.43 -12.15 20.25
CA ASN A 54 -6.31 -13.00 19.86
C ASN A 54 -5.63 -12.46 18.58
N PRO A 55 -4.41 -12.93 18.26
CA PRO A 55 -3.66 -12.50 17.07
C PRO A 55 -4.46 -12.56 15.76
N GLN A 56 -5.29 -13.59 15.60
CA GLN A 56 -6.15 -13.74 14.44
C GLN A 56 -7.20 -12.63 14.35
N ALA A 57 -7.85 -12.27 15.46
CA ALA A 57 -8.84 -11.20 15.50
C ALA A 57 -8.19 -9.83 15.23
N LEU A 58 -6.99 -9.57 15.76
CA LEU A 58 -6.22 -8.35 15.49
C LEU A 58 -5.87 -8.25 13.99
N SER A 59 -5.30 -9.31 13.45
CA SER A 59 -4.87 -9.41 12.06
C SER A 59 -6.04 -9.27 11.08
N ASN A 60 -7.13 -10.02 11.31
CA ASN A 60 -8.33 -9.96 10.47
C ASN A 60 -9.00 -8.58 10.53
N THR A 61 -9.02 -7.93 11.69
CA THR A 61 -9.58 -6.58 11.81
C THR A 61 -8.73 -5.59 11.02
N ALA A 62 -7.41 -5.56 11.20
CA ALA A 62 -6.53 -4.67 10.44
C ALA A 62 -6.66 -4.90 8.93
N TRP A 63 -6.59 -6.18 8.51
CA TRP A 63 -6.73 -6.59 7.11
C TRP A 63 -8.07 -6.15 6.51
N ALA A 64 -9.17 -6.34 7.23
CA ALA A 64 -10.49 -5.95 6.75
C ALA A 64 -10.58 -4.45 6.46
N TYR A 65 -10.00 -3.60 7.32
CA TYR A 65 -10.00 -2.14 7.10
C TYR A 65 -9.14 -1.76 5.89
N ALA A 66 -7.94 -2.34 5.79
CA ALA A 66 -7.06 -2.11 4.65
C ALA A 66 -7.73 -2.51 3.32
N THR A 67 -8.28 -3.73 3.24
CA THR A 67 -8.98 -4.26 2.07
C THR A 67 -10.24 -3.45 1.73
N ALA A 68 -11.01 -3.03 2.73
CA ALA A 68 -12.19 -2.17 2.53
C ALA A 68 -11.84 -0.70 2.23
N ARG A 69 -10.55 -0.36 2.13
CA ARG A 69 -10.04 1.01 1.94
C ARG A 69 -10.57 1.99 2.99
N ARG A 70 -10.52 1.55 4.25
CA ARG A 70 -10.90 2.31 5.44
C ARG A 70 -9.69 2.54 6.32
N PHE A 71 -9.65 3.72 6.92
CA PHE A 71 -8.64 4.05 7.91
C PHE A 71 -9.30 4.71 9.12
N HIS A 72 -9.16 4.07 10.27
CA HIS A 72 -9.66 4.55 11.55
C HIS A 72 -8.47 4.68 12.51
N SER A 73 -7.98 5.90 12.73
CA SER A 73 -6.68 6.14 13.37
C SER A 73 -6.56 5.52 14.75
N ARG A 74 -7.57 5.75 15.61
CA ARG A 74 -7.59 5.22 16.98
C ARG A 74 -7.68 3.70 16.99
N LEU A 75 -8.33 3.09 16.00
CA LEU A 75 -8.40 1.63 15.91
C LEU A 75 -7.01 1.06 15.61
N PHE A 76 -6.31 1.60 14.61
CA PHE A 76 -4.96 1.12 14.27
C PHE A 76 -3.97 1.37 15.43
N GLU A 77 -4.12 2.45 16.17
CA GLU A 77 -3.32 2.69 17.39
C GLU A 77 -3.52 1.60 18.45
N GLU A 78 -4.77 1.28 18.79
CA GLU A 78 -5.09 0.24 19.78
C GLU A 78 -4.70 -1.16 19.28
N LEU A 79 -4.99 -1.48 18.01
CA LEU A 79 -4.60 -2.76 17.40
C LEU A 79 -3.08 -2.94 17.40
N SER A 80 -2.31 -1.93 17.02
CA SER A 80 -0.85 -2.00 17.02
C SER A 80 -0.26 -2.08 18.41
N THR A 81 -0.84 -1.39 19.39
CA THR A 81 -0.42 -1.49 20.79
C THR A 81 -0.60 -2.91 21.30
N GLU A 82 -1.78 -3.49 21.13
CA GLU A 82 -2.07 -4.87 21.53
C GLU A 82 -1.24 -5.89 20.74
N ALA A 83 -1.06 -5.68 19.43
CA ALA A 83 -0.27 -6.56 18.58
C ALA A 83 1.19 -6.61 19.04
N VAL A 84 1.78 -5.50 19.50
CA VAL A 84 3.15 -5.49 20.06
C VAL A 84 3.21 -6.25 21.38
N VAL A 85 2.19 -6.14 22.23
CA VAL A 85 2.11 -6.88 23.52
C VAL A 85 2.01 -8.38 23.29
N SER A 86 1.18 -8.79 22.34
CA SER A 86 0.85 -10.20 22.05
C SER A 86 1.64 -10.81 20.89
N ARG A 87 2.64 -10.12 20.35
CA ARG A 87 3.37 -10.47 19.11
C ARG A 87 3.90 -11.92 19.08
N GLU A 88 4.36 -12.45 20.21
CA GLU A 88 4.93 -13.81 20.31
C GLU A 88 3.88 -14.92 20.06
N TYR A 89 2.59 -14.57 20.12
CA TYR A 89 1.48 -15.48 19.87
C TYR A 89 0.98 -15.45 18.42
N PHE A 90 1.48 -14.53 17.59
CA PHE A 90 1.11 -14.50 16.18
C PHE A 90 1.70 -15.70 15.43
N GLY A 91 0.89 -16.33 14.58
CA GLY A 91 1.37 -17.26 13.56
C GLY A 91 1.85 -16.52 12.32
N GLY A 92 2.56 -17.22 11.44
CA GLY A 92 3.11 -16.62 10.20
C GLY A 92 2.07 -15.91 9.33
N GLN A 93 0.88 -16.51 9.17
CA GLN A 93 -0.22 -15.90 8.43
C GLN A 93 -0.74 -14.61 9.10
N GLU A 94 -0.93 -14.62 10.42
CA GLU A 94 -1.40 -13.44 11.16
C GLU A 94 -0.40 -12.29 11.08
N VAL A 95 0.91 -12.56 11.18
CA VAL A 95 1.97 -11.55 11.03
C VAL A 95 1.90 -10.92 9.65
N ALA A 96 1.87 -11.74 8.60
CA ALA A 96 1.87 -11.26 7.24
C ALA A 96 0.66 -10.36 6.94
N ASN A 97 -0.55 -10.80 7.32
CA ASN A 97 -1.77 -10.05 7.11
C ASN A 97 -1.77 -8.73 7.90
N PHE A 98 -1.28 -8.74 9.15
CA PHE A 98 -1.26 -7.56 10.00
C PHE A 98 -0.28 -6.50 9.48
N LEU A 99 0.95 -6.90 9.15
CA LEU A 99 1.97 -5.98 8.62
C LEU A 99 1.57 -5.43 7.25
N TRP A 100 1.05 -6.27 6.36
CA TRP A 100 0.51 -5.84 5.07
C TRP A 100 -0.62 -4.82 5.23
N ALA A 101 -1.53 -5.05 6.18
CA ALA A 101 -2.61 -4.12 6.44
C ALA A 101 -2.10 -2.77 6.94
N CYS A 102 -1.17 -2.77 7.90
CA CYS A 102 -0.54 -1.57 8.42
C CYS A 102 0.18 -0.79 7.30
N ALA A 103 0.96 -1.47 6.46
CA ALA A 103 1.61 -0.85 5.30
C ALA A 103 0.62 -0.28 4.28
N THR A 104 -0.44 -1.03 3.97
CA THR A 104 -1.48 -0.60 3.00
C THR A 104 -2.14 0.71 3.40
N VAL A 105 -2.42 0.90 4.70
CA VAL A 105 -3.01 2.14 5.22
C VAL A 105 -1.96 3.18 5.65
N VAL A 106 -0.68 2.94 5.40
CA VAL A 106 0.45 3.80 5.78
C VAL A 106 0.51 4.06 7.30
N TYR A 107 0.13 3.05 8.09
CA TYR A 107 0.39 3.00 9.54
C TYR A 107 1.73 2.29 9.80
N THR A 108 2.81 2.92 9.37
CA THR A 108 4.14 2.31 9.27
C THR A 108 5.12 2.81 10.33
N GLY A 109 4.68 2.89 11.58
CA GLY A 109 5.55 3.32 12.68
C GLY A 109 6.77 2.40 12.83
N GLU A 110 7.98 2.97 12.79
CA GLU A 110 9.25 2.22 12.86
C GLU A 110 9.29 1.24 14.05
N ARG A 111 8.84 1.69 15.23
CA ARG A 111 8.78 0.84 16.44
C ARG A 111 7.94 -0.42 16.26
N LEU A 112 6.85 -0.34 15.50
CA LEU A 112 5.99 -1.50 15.23
C LEU A 112 6.74 -2.53 14.39
N PHE A 113 7.31 -2.09 13.26
CA PHE A 113 8.02 -2.98 12.34
C PHE A 113 9.27 -3.59 13.00
N LEU A 114 10.07 -2.78 13.71
CA LEU A 114 11.21 -3.30 14.48
C LEU A 114 10.80 -4.32 15.56
N ALA A 115 9.64 -4.13 16.20
CA ALA A 115 9.15 -5.10 17.19
C ALA A 115 8.72 -6.44 16.56
N PHE A 116 8.24 -6.42 15.31
CA PHE A 116 7.84 -7.62 14.58
C PHE A 116 8.97 -8.32 13.84
N ALA A 117 10.10 -7.67 13.59
CA ALA A 117 11.25 -8.27 12.90
C ALA A 117 11.71 -9.62 13.50
N PRO A 118 12.00 -9.75 14.81
CA PRO A 118 12.41 -11.04 15.38
C PRO A 118 11.28 -12.09 15.35
N VAL A 119 10.03 -11.66 15.40
CA VAL A 119 8.87 -12.56 15.30
C VAL A 119 8.79 -13.13 13.89
N VAL A 120 8.91 -12.29 12.86
CA VAL A 120 8.95 -12.74 11.45
C VAL A 120 10.08 -13.75 11.26
N GLU A 121 11.29 -13.44 11.74
CA GLU A 121 12.44 -14.34 11.61
C GLU A 121 12.14 -15.72 12.23
N SER A 122 11.58 -15.74 13.45
CA SER A 122 11.22 -16.99 14.14
C SER A 122 10.07 -17.77 13.50
N LYS A 123 9.27 -17.11 12.65
CA LYS A 123 8.05 -17.62 12.02
C LYS A 123 8.19 -17.81 10.51
N LEU A 124 9.39 -17.72 9.98
CA LEU A 124 9.65 -17.81 8.54
C LEU A 124 9.13 -19.13 7.95
N ASP A 125 9.34 -20.24 8.64
CA ASP A 125 8.89 -21.58 8.22
C ASP A 125 7.37 -21.78 8.31
N GLU A 126 6.64 -20.89 9.01
CA GLU A 126 5.18 -20.89 9.07
C GLU A 126 4.54 -20.05 7.95
N CYS A 127 5.33 -19.25 7.24
CA CYS A 127 4.85 -18.38 6.18
C CYS A 127 4.76 -19.15 4.85
N ASN A 128 3.61 -19.03 4.18
CA ASN A 128 3.50 -19.42 2.78
C ASN A 128 4.06 -18.34 1.85
N GLU A 129 4.10 -18.61 0.55
CA GLU A 129 4.60 -17.69 -0.47
C GLU A 129 3.93 -16.32 -0.45
N GLN A 130 2.60 -16.26 -0.25
CA GLN A 130 1.88 -15.00 -0.11
C GLN A 130 2.31 -14.25 1.15
N GLY A 131 2.47 -14.94 2.27
CA GLY A 131 2.91 -14.36 3.54
C GLY A 131 4.30 -13.75 3.43
N LEU A 132 5.25 -14.47 2.81
CA LEU A 132 6.62 -14.00 2.57
C LEU A 132 6.63 -12.71 1.74
N ALA A 133 5.85 -12.67 0.65
CA ALA A 133 5.74 -11.50 -0.22
C ALA A 133 5.11 -10.30 0.49
N ASN A 134 4.02 -10.53 1.23
CA ASN A 134 3.30 -9.50 1.98
C ASN A 134 4.18 -8.83 3.03
N ILE A 135 4.95 -9.62 3.79
CA ILE A 135 5.88 -9.09 4.79
C ILE A 135 6.96 -8.25 4.11
N ALA A 136 7.61 -8.80 3.08
CA ALA A 136 8.67 -8.12 2.35
C ALA A 136 8.20 -6.76 1.80
N TRP A 137 7.05 -6.75 1.14
CA TRP A 137 6.41 -5.53 0.64
C TRP A 137 6.06 -4.56 1.77
N ALA A 138 5.52 -5.05 2.89
CA ALA A 138 5.14 -4.19 4.02
C ALA A 138 6.36 -3.44 4.60
N TYR A 139 7.51 -4.11 4.74
CA TYR A 139 8.75 -3.46 5.17
C TYR A 139 9.28 -2.47 4.13
N SER A 140 9.12 -2.77 2.83
CA SER A 140 9.46 -1.83 1.76
C SER A 140 8.63 -0.56 1.83
N VAL A 141 7.32 -0.67 2.04
CA VAL A 141 6.44 0.50 2.26
C VAL A 141 6.86 1.26 3.51
N ALA A 142 7.08 0.55 4.62
CA ALA A 142 7.46 1.15 5.89
C ALA A 142 8.84 1.82 5.88
N ASN A 143 9.70 1.43 4.94
CA ASN A 143 11.09 1.87 4.83
C ASN A 143 11.90 1.62 6.11
N VAL A 144 11.71 0.44 6.73
CA VAL A 144 12.40 0.05 7.95
C VAL A 144 13.40 -1.05 7.61
N ALA A 145 14.69 -0.70 7.57
CA ALA A 145 15.74 -1.69 7.42
C ALA A 145 15.92 -2.44 8.75
N SER A 146 15.81 -3.77 8.69
CA SER A 146 16.18 -4.66 9.78
C SER A 146 17.27 -5.57 9.24
N GLU A 147 18.53 -5.23 9.50
CA GLU A 147 19.71 -5.90 8.94
C GLU A 147 19.68 -7.41 9.14
N ASP A 148 19.13 -7.87 10.27
CA ASP A 148 19.04 -9.29 10.59
C ASP A 148 17.85 -10.01 9.92
N LEU A 149 16.81 -9.30 9.48
CA LEU A 149 15.58 -9.93 9.00
C LEU A 149 15.71 -10.45 7.57
N PHE A 150 16.10 -9.58 6.64
CA PHE A 150 16.11 -9.89 5.20
C PHE A 150 17.43 -10.54 4.76
N ASN A 151 17.88 -11.54 5.50
CA ASN A 151 19.17 -12.20 5.28
C ASN A 151 19.09 -13.32 4.21
N GLU A 152 20.19 -14.06 4.02
CA GLU A 152 20.26 -15.20 3.09
C GLU A 152 19.19 -16.27 3.35
N GLY A 153 18.76 -16.46 4.59
CA GLY A 153 17.69 -17.37 4.96
C GLY A 153 16.33 -16.92 4.41
N TYR A 154 16.02 -15.62 4.51
CA TYR A 154 14.79 -15.06 3.93
C TYR A 154 14.80 -15.16 2.40
N VAL A 155 15.94 -14.86 1.76
CA VAL A 155 16.12 -15.05 0.31
C VAL A 155 16.00 -16.53 -0.07
N GLY A 156 16.52 -17.44 0.75
CA GLY A 156 16.35 -18.87 0.61
C GLY A 156 14.88 -19.29 0.64
N ALA A 157 14.08 -18.73 1.54
CA ALA A 157 12.64 -18.97 1.60
C ALA A 157 11.92 -18.50 0.32
N PHE A 158 12.31 -17.36 -0.26
CA PHE A 158 11.81 -16.95 -1.58
C PHE A 158 12.20 -17.94 -2.67
N ALA A 159 13.45 -18.38 -2.71
CA ALA A 159 13.93 -19.30 -3.74
C ALA A 159 13.20 -20.66 -3.68
N LEU A 160 12.93 -21.16 -2.48
CA LEU A 160 12.20 -22.42 -2.27
C LEU A 160 10.76 -22.35 -2.79
N ASN A 161 10.12 -21.18 -2.71
CA ASN A 161 8.74 -20.95 -3.13
C ASN A 161 8.62 -20.30 -4.53
N GLU A 162 9.72 -20.22 -5.30
CA GLU A 162 9.79 -19.49 -6.57
C GLU A 162 8.69 -19.88 -7.58
N LYS A 163 8.17 -21.11 -7.51
CA LYS A 163 7.15 -21.62 -8.44
C LYS A 163 5.71 -21.33 -8.01
N ASP A 164 5.51 -21.00 -6.74
CA ASP A 164 4.19 -20.91 -6.12
C ASP A 164 3.71 -19.46 -6.01
N PHE A 165 4.61 -18.47 -6.13
CA PHE A 165 4.23 -17.06 -6.14
C PHE A 165 3.19 -16.73 -7.20
N SER A 166 2.12 -16.05 -6.77
CA SER A 166 1.16 -15.42 -7.66
C SER A 166 1.77 -14.24 -8.41
N ALA A 167 1.08 -13.73 -9.43
CA ALA A 167 1.51 -12.51 -10.13
C ALA A 167 1.64 -11.30 -9.18
N GLU A 168 0.73 -11.17 -8.21
CA GLU A 168 0.79 -10.13 -7.17
C GLU A 168 2.00 -10.32 -6.25
N GLY A 169 2.27 -11.56 -5.83
CA GLY A 169 3.48 -11.86 -5.05
C GLY A 169 4.75 -11.49 -5.82
N LEU A 170 4.86 -11.87 -7.09
CA LEU A 170 6.01 -11.49 -7.93
C LEU A 170 6.17 -9.97 -8.10
N VAL A 171 5.05 -9.23 -8.19
CA VAL A 171 5.05 -7.76 -8.19
C VAL A 171 5.60 -7.21 -6.87
N GLN A 172 5.12 -7.73 -5.73
CA GLN A 172 5.58 -7.35 -4.40
C GLN A 172 7.08 -7.64 -4.20
N LEU A 173 7.57 -8.80 -4.66
CA LEU A 173 8.99 -9.14 -4.61
C LEU A 173 9.84 -8.23 -5.50
N HIS A 174 9.34 -7.82 -6.67
CA HIS A 174 10.02 -6.81 -7.50
C HIS A 174 10.19 -5.50 -6.74
N GLN A 175 9.10 -5.01 -6.12
CA GLN A 175 9.13 -3.78 -5.32
C GLN A 175 10.06 -3.89 -4.10
N TRP A 176 10.11 -5.07 -3.46
CA TRP A 176 11.06 -5.34 -2.39
C TRP A 176 12.51 -5.34 -2.89
N GLN A 177 12.80 -5.95 -4.05
CA GLN A 177 14.14 -5.92 -4.64
C GLN A 177 14.59 -4.49 -4.98
N LEU A 178 13.68 -3.66 -5.50
CA LEU A 178 13.94 -2.22 -5.70
C LEU A 178 14.23 -1.52 -4.37
N TRP A 179 13.53 -1.87 -3.30
CA TRP A 179 13.81 -1.31 -1.97
C TRP A 179 15.18 -1.76 -1.43
N GLN A 180 15.59 -3.02 -1.67
CA GLN A 180 16.94 -3.48 -1.32
C GLN A 180 18.05 -2.72 -2.05
N GLN A 181 17.80 -2.29 -3.29
CA GLN A 181 18.68 -1.41 -4.06
C GLN A 181 18.67 0.03 -3.52
N GLU A 182 17.48 0.55 -3.20
CA GLU A 182 17.28 1.90 -2.63
C GLU A 182 18.04 2.10 -1.31
N ILE A 183 18.09 1.07 -0.46
CA ILE A 183 18.81 1.11 0.82
C ILE A 183 20.25 0.59 0.72
N GLU A 184 20.73 0.27 -0.49
CA GLU A 184 22.08 -0.24 -0.76
C GLU A 184 22.47 -1.47 0.09
N SER A 185 21.51 -2.34 0.40
CA SER A 185 21.73 -3.52 1.28
C SER A 185 22.70 -4.56 0.70
N GLY A 186 22.86 -4.59 -0.62
CA GLY A 186 23.59 -5.65 -1.34
C GLY A 186 22.84 -6.99 -1.43
N ILE A 187 21.59 -7.04 -0.98
CA ILE A 187 20.78 -8.27 -0.95
C ILE A 187 20.00 -8.41 -2.24
N GLU A 188 20.09 -9.59 -2.86
CA GLU A 188 19.50 -9.86 -4.16
C GLU A 188 18.71 -11.18 -4.17
N LEU A 189 17.57 -11.18 -4.85
CA LEU A 189 16.86 -12.39 -5.23
C LEU A 189 17.73 -13.21 -6.21
N PRO A 190 17.53 -14.53 -6.30
CA PRO A 190 18.13 -15.33 -7.37
C PRO A 190 17.75 -14.78 -8.75
N GLN A 191 18.68 -14.83 -9.71
CA GLN A 191 18.47 -14.25 -11.06
C GLN A 191 17.21 -14.78 -11.76
N SER A 192 16.87 -16.06 -11.60
CA SER A 192 15.63 -16.65 -12.14
C SER A 192 14.39 -15.96 -11.60
N LEU A 193 14.36 -15.71 -10.29
CA LEU A 193 13.26 -15.05 -9.61
C LEU A 193 13.21 -13.56 -9.93
N GLN A 194 14.36 -12.87 -10.01
CA GLN A 194 14.43 -11.46 -10.45
C GLN A 194 13.75 -11.28 -11.82
N GLU A 195 14.08 -12.12 -12.81
CA GLU A 195 13.49 -12.01 -14.15
C GLU A 195 11.99 -12.29 -14.15
N LYS A 196 11.52 -13.25 -13.33
CA LYS A 196 10.08 -13.51 -13.14
C LYS A 196 9.36 -12.32 -12.52
N CYS A 197 9.94 -11.73 -11.46
CA CYS A 197 9.40 -10.56 -10.77
C CYS A 197 9.30 -9.37 -11.74
N ARG A 198 10.40 -9.06 -12.43
CA ARG A 198 10.46 -7.98 -13.43
C ARG A 198 9.45 -8.19 -14.56
N LYS A 199 9.34 -9.42 -15.08
CA LYS A 199 8.35 -9.74 -16.12
C LYS A 199 6.93 -9.56 -15.61
N ALA A 200 6.60 -10.08 -14.44
CA ALA A 200 5.26 -9.92 -13.84
C ALA A 200 4.93 -8.43 -13.67
N PHE A 201 5.85 -7.66 -13.09
CA PHE A 201 5.71 -6.24 -12.81
C PHE A 201 5.45 -5.39 -14.05
N THR A 202 6.19 -5.65 -15.12
CA THR A 202 6.11 -4.87 -16.36
C THR A 202 5.00 -5.34 -17.31
N SER A 203 4.40 -6.51 -17.06
CA SER A 203 3.38 -7.13 -17.92
C SER A 203 1.95 -6.65 -17.68
N ALA A 204 1.69 -5.85 -16.64
CA ALA A 204 0.35 -5.37 -16.32
C ALA A 204 -0.24 -4.60 -17.51
N SER A 205 -1.40 -5.06 -18.01
CA SER A 205 -2.10 -4.43 -19.12
C SER A 205 -2.69 -3.11 -18.69
N TYR A 206 -2.32 -2.04 -19.39
CA TYR A 206 -2.90 -0.72 -19.21
C TYR A 206 -4.36 -0.68 -19.69
N SER A 207 -5.24 -0.07 -18.88
CA SER A 207 -6.60 0.26 -19.29
C SER A 207 -6.71 1.78 -19.42
N GLU A 208 -6.98 2.24 -20.63
CA GLU A 208 -7.11 3.66 -20.96
C GLU A 208 -8.15 4.35 -20.05
N SER A 209 -7.71 5.34 -19.28
CA SER A 209 -8.54 6.05 -18.30
C SER A 209 -9.01 7.39 -18.86
N ILE A 210 -10.33 7.64 -18.85
CA ILE A 210 -10.92 8.93 -19.23
C ILE A 210 -10.30 10.08 -18.42
N LEU A 211 -9.99 9.84 -17.14
CA LEU A 211 -9.38 10.82 -16.26
C LEU A 211 -7.99 11.22 -16.77
N GLN A 212 -7.16 10.24 -17.10
CA GLN A 212 -5.82 10.44 -17.63
C GLN A 212 -5.84 11.15 -18.97
N ASN A 213 -6.69 10.71 -19.89
CA ASN A 213 -6.86 11.37 -21.19
C ASN A 213 -7.23 12.85 -21.03
N GLY A 214 -8.02 13.17 -19.99
CA GLY A 214 -8.31 14.54 -19.61
C GLY A 214 -7.07 15.33 -19.18
N VAL A 215 -6.25 14.77 -18.28
CA VAL A 215 -5.03 15.41 -17.77
C VAL A 215 -4.01 15.62 -18.89
N VAL A 216 -3.70 14.57 -19.65
CA VAL A 216 -2.78 14.61 -20.79
C VAL A 216 -3.18 15.67 -21.81
N ARG A 217 -4.48 15.75 -22.14
CA ARG A 217 -4.98 16.75 -23.09
C ARG A 217 -4.69 18.17 -22.64
N GLU A 218 -4.90 18.48 -21.35
CA GLU A 218 -4.64 19.82 -20.83
C GLU A 218 -3.13 20.11 -20.70
N LEU A 219 -2.30 19.11 -20.38
CA LEU A 219 -0.83 19.23 -20.43
C LEU A 219 -0.34 19.60 -21.83
N LYS A 220 -0.83 18.90 -22.86
CA LYS A 220 -0.50 19.22 -24.26
C LYS A 220 -1.03 20.60 -24.65
N ALA A 221 -2.19 21.01 -24.14
CA ALA A 221 -2.78 22.31 -24.43
C ALA A 221 -1.98 23.50 -23.86
N VAL A 222 -1.25 23.31 -22.75
CA VAL A 222 -0.32 24.32 -22.22
C VAL A 222 1.06 24.30 -22.90
N GLY A 223 1.22 23.48 -23.95
CA GLY A 223 2.42 23.43 -24.77
C GLY A 223 3.55 22.57 -24.19
N LEU A 224 3.26 21.72 -23.20
CA LEU A 224 4.23 20.74 -22.72
C LEU A 224 4.33 19.58 -23.70
N ASP A 225 5.56 19.07 -23.86
CA ASP A 225 5.80 17.78 -24.52
C ASP A 225 5.50 16.67 -23.52
N VAL A 226 4.68 15.69 -23.94
CA VAL A 226 4.10 14.69 -23.05
C VAL A 226 4.30 13.31 -23.65
N ASP A 227 5.13 12.50 -23.01
CA ASP A 227 5.20 11.07 -23.23
C ASP A 227 4.20 10.38 -22.30
N GLU A 228 3.30 9.58 -22.85
CA GLU A 228 2.25 8.88 -22.09
C GLU A 228 2.70 7.45 -21.76
N GLU A 229 2.23 6.93 -20.62
CA GLU A 229 2.43 5.51 -20.24
C GLU A 229 3.89 5.05 -20.24
N VAL A 230 4.79 5.90 -19.74
CA VAL A 230 6.23 5.68 -19.84
C VAL A 230 6.67 4.59 -18.86
N LEU A 231 7.32 3.54 -19.40
CA LEU A 231 7.96 2.50 -18.59
C LEU A 231 9.36 2.95 -18.20
N LEU A 232 9.62 3.09 -16.90
CA LEU A 232 10.89 3.56 -16.34
C LEU A 232 11.88 2.41 -16.10
N GLY A 233 13.12 2.76 -15.71
CA GLY A 233 14.20 1.81 -15.47
C GLY A 233 13.92 0.85 -14.32
N SER A 234 13.29 1.36 -13.26
CA SER A 234 12.74 0.57 -12.14
C SER A 234 11.65 -0.43 -12.56
N GLY A 235 11.09 -0.28 -13.77
CA GLY A 235 9.94 -1.03 -14.26
C GLY A 235 8.60 -0.44 -13.86
N TYR A 236 8.56 0.64 -13.08
CA TYR A 236 7.31 1.38 -12.84
C TYR A 236 6.83 2.02 -14.15
N ARG A 237 5.52 2.10 -14.31
CA ARG A 237 4.88 2.85 -15.38
C ARG A 237 4.26 4.11 -14.81
N VAL A 238 4.55 5.26 -15.41
CA VAL A 238 3.97 6.56 -15.05
C VAL A 238 2.99 7.00 -16.13
N ASP A 239 1.90 7.65 -15.74
CA ASP A 239 0.80 7.96 -16.67
C ASP A 239 1.21 9.00 -17.72
N ALA A 240 2.04 9.96 -17.32
CA ALA A 240 2.68 10.90 -18.21
C ALA A 240 4.07 11.29 -17.69
N LEU A 241 4.99 11.58 -18.62
CA LEU A 241 6.28 12.19 -18.35
C LEU A 241 6.36 13.49 -19.14
N VAL A 242 6.66 14.59 -18.46
CA VAL A 242 6.77 15.92 -19.07
C VAL A 242 8.10 16.56 -18.74
N ASN A 243 8.59 17.42 -19.64
CA ASN A 243 9.78 18.22 -19.39
C ASN A 243 9.38 19.62 -18.90
N VAL A 244 9.83 19.98 -17.69
CA VAL A 244 9.65 21.32 -17.09
C VAL A 244 11.03 21.96 -16.97
N GLY A 245 11.39 22.76 -17.98
CA GLY A 245 12.78 23.21 -18.17
C GLY A 245 13.68 22.01 -18.49
N ASP A 246 14.78 21.85 -17.76
CA ASP A 246 15.71 20.72 -17.90
C ASP A 246 15.31 19.50 -17.04
N ARG A 247 14.16 19.54 -16.35
CA ARG A 247 13.73 18.50 -15.41
C ARG A 247 12.62 17.64 -16.02
N GLY A 248 12.81 16.32 -16.02
CA GLY A 248 11.75 15.35 -16.28
C GLY A 248 10.87 15.18 -15.03
N VAL A 249 9.56 15.35 -15.19
CA VAL A 249 8.56 15.21 -14.11
C VAL A 249 7.54 14.16 -14.51
N ALA A 250 7.44 13.10 -13.72
CA ALA A 250 6.40 12.09 -13.85
C ALA A 250 5.10 12.62 -13.24
N ILE A 251 4.00 12.39 -13.94
CA ILE A 251 2.65 12.75 -13.51
C ILE A 251 1.88 11.46 -13.28
N GLU A 252 1.33 11.33 -12.07
CA GLU A 252 0.49 10.22 -11.64
C GLU A 252 -0.95 10.70 -11.52
N VAL A 253 -1.82 10.20 -12.39
CA VAL A 253 -3.24 10.52 -12.43
C VAL A 253 -3.99 9.57 -11.51
N ASP A 254 -4.01 9.95 -10.23
CA ASP A 254 -4.44 9.05 -9.18
C ASP A 254 -5.97 8.94 -9.07
N GLY A 255 -6.48 7.76 -9.45
CA GLY A 255 -7.87 7.38 -9.26
C GLY A 255 -8.21 7.03 -7.80
N PRO A 256 -9.50 6.78 -7.49
CA PRO A 256 -9.95 6.45 -6.13
C PRO A 256 -9.24 5.26 -5.49
N SER A 257 -8.65 4.36 -6.30
CA SER A 257 -7.92 3.19 -5.80
C SER A 257 -6.57 3.46 -5.19
N HIS A 258 -5.96 4.59 -5.51
CA HIS A 258 -4.65 4.98 -4.97
C HIS A 258 -4.78 5.67 -3.61
N PHE A 259 -6.01 5.81 -3.10
CA PHE A 259 -6.27 6.53 -1.87
C PHE A 259 -7.15 5.77 -0.87
N ILE A 260 -6.90 6.04 0.40
CA ILE A 260 -7.76 5.71 1.54
C ILE A 260 -8.10 7.03 2.23
N HIS A 261 -9.36 7.46 2.17
CA HIS A 261 -9.82 8.76 2.70
C HIS A 261 -8.94 9.95 2.25
N ARG A 262 -8.58 10.00 0.95
CA ARG A 262 -7.69 11.00 0.31
C ARG A 262 -6.22 10.96 0.76
N ARG A 263 -5.79 9.94 1.49
CA ARG A 263 -4.38 9.66 1.78
C ARG A 263 -3.87 8.60 0.81
N PRO A 264 -2.68 8.74 0.22
CA PRO A 264 -2.12 7.70 -0.64
C PRO A 264 -2.07 6.35 0.08
N THR A 265 -2.31 5.26 -0.64
CA THR A 265 -2.09 3.90 -0.12
C THR A 265 -0.60 3.64 0.07
N GLY A 266 -0.27 2.55 0.76
CA GLY A 266 1.10 2.04 0.81
C GLY A 266 1.71 1.81 -0.57
N SER A 267 0.93 1.29 -1.52
CA SER A 267 1.40 1.07 -2.90
C SER A 267 1.71 2.37 -3.65
N ALA A 268 0.84 3.38 -3.55
CA ALA A 268 1.07 4.70 -4.16
C ALA A 268 2.27 5.40 -3.52
N THR A 269 2.37 5.34 -2.19
CA THR A 269 3.50 5.90 -1.43
C THR A 269 4.83 5.25 -1.84
N LEU A 270 4.86 3.91 -1.95
CA LEU A 270 6.04 3.16 -2.35
C LEU A 270 6.44 3.47 -3.79
N LYS A 271 5.48 3.53 -4.73
CA LYS A 271 5.71 3.92 -6.12
C LYS A 271 6.37 5.30 -6.21
N HIS A 272 5.77 6.31 -5.59
CA HIS A 272 6.29 7.68 -5.64
C HIS A 272 7.71 7.76 -5.09
N ARG A 273 7.97 7.08 -3.97
CA ARG A 273 9.30 7.04 -3.37
C ARG A 273 10.32 6.40 -4.31
N GLN A 274 10.03 5.20 -4.81
CA GLN A 274 10.98 4.43 -5.62
C GLN A 274 11.24 5.06 -6.99
N VAL A 275 10.24 5.66 -7.63
CA VAL A 275 10.46 6.42 -8.88
C VAL A 275 11.34 7.64 -8.61
N ALA A 276 11.10 8.36 -7.52
CA ALA A 276 11.92 9.52 -7.16
C ALA A 276 13.36 9.13 -6.81
N THR A 277 13.59 8.03 -6.12
CA THR A 277 14.91 7.63 -5.64
C THR A 277 15.72 6.84 -6.67
N LEU A 278 15.10 5.88 -7.36
CA LEU A 278 15.81 4.96 -8.28
C LEU A 278 15.85 5.48 -9.71
N ASP A 279 14.75 6.07 -10.20
CA ASP A 279 14.71 6.64 -11.56
C ASP A 279 15.15 8.12 -11.58
N CYS A 280 15.36 8.74 -10.41
CA CYS A 280 15.69 10.17 -10.25
C CYS A 280 14.66 11.10 -10.90
N ILE A 281 13.38 10.70 -10.94
CA ILE A 281 12.29 11.46 -11.56
C ILE A 281 11.33 11.97 -10.47
N GLU A 282 11.10 13.27 -10.44
CA GLU A 282 10.10 13.86 -9.55
C GLU A 282 8.70 13.34 -9.92
N VAL A 283 7.92 12.93 -8.91
CA VAL A 283 6.55 12.44 -9.11
C VAL A 283 5.54 13.46 -8.60
N VAL A 284 4.66 13.91 -9.49
CA VAL A 284 3.57 14.83 -9.20
C VAL A 284 2.24 14.09 -9.32
N SER A 285 1.52 14.02 -8.19
CA SER A 285 0.18 13.43 -8.13
C SER A 285 -0.89 14.43 -8.57
N VAL A 286 -1.80 13.96 -9.43
CA VAL A 286 -3.06 14.61 -9.82
C VAL A 286 -4.23 13.77 -9.28
N PRO A 287 -4.71 14.03 -8.05
CA PRO A 287 -5.80 13.27 -7.47
C PRO A 287 -7.13 13.53 -8.19
N TYR A 288 -7.91 12.47 -8.42
CA TYR A 288 -9.18 12.56 -9.14
C TYR A 288 -10.15 13.61 -8.57
N TRP A 289 -10.25 13.77 -7.24
CA TRP A 289 -11.17 14.74 -6.63
C TRP A 289 -10.74 16.20 -6.82
N GLU A 290 -9.43 16.45 -6.92
CA GLU A 290 -8.92 17.80 -7.22
C GLU A 290 -9.25 18.11 -8.67
N TRP A 291 -8.94 17.17 -9.57
CA TRP A 291 -9.20 17.31 -11.00
C TRP A 291 -10.67 17.48 -11.36
N ASP A 292 -11.55 16.65 -10.79
CA ASP A 292 -12.99 16.68 -11.02
C ASP A 292 -13.64 17.94 -10.44
N GLY A 293 -13.00 18.59 -9.46
CA GLY A 293 -13.44 19.86 -8.89
C GLY A 293 -13.22 21.06 -9.81
N LEU A 294 -12.40 20.93 -10.87
CA LEU A 294 -12.02 22.02 -11.77
C LEU A 294 -13.02 22.16 -12.92
N LYS A 295 -13.63 23.35 -13.02
CA LYS A 295 -14.83 23.56 -13.86
C LYS A 295 -14.57 23.74 -15.35
N ASN A 296 -13.36 24.17 -15.73
CA ASN A 296 -13.01 24.48 -17.12
C ASN A 296 -11.51 24.30 -17.36
N SER A 297 -11.10 24.35 -18.63
CA SER A 297 -9.71 24.16 -19.04
C SER A 297 -8.77 25.19 -18.42
N VAL A 298 -9.15 26.46 -18.30
CA VAL A 298 -8.28 27.48 -17.67
C VAL A 298 -7.92 27.12 -16.23
N MET A 299 -8.89 26.67 -15.43
CA MET A 299 -8.63 26.21 -14.05
C MET A 299 -7.77 24.95 -14.02
N LYS A 300 -7.97 24.01 -14.95
CA LYS A 300 -7.19 22.77 -15.06
C LYS A 300 -5.73 23.05 -15.43
N GLN A 301 -5.52 23.95 -16.35
CA GLN A 301 -4.19 24.37 -16.81
C GLN A 301 -3.44 25.11 -15.71
N HIS A 302 -4.10 26.06 -15.03
CA HIS A 302 -3.53 26.73 -13.84
C HIS A 302 -3.14 25.73 -12.75
N TYR A 303 -4.04 24.79 -12.43
CA TYR A 303 -3.75 23.74 -11.46
C TYR A 303 -2.53 22.89 -11.84
N LEU A 304 -2.38 22.53 -13.13
CA LEU A 304 -1.21 21.79 -13.61
C LEU A 304 0.07 22.63 -13.53
N HIS A 305 0.03 23.92 -13.87
CA HIS A 305 1.17 24.82 -13.70
C HIS A 305 1.62 24.95 -12.24
N GLU A 306 0.67 25.10 -11.31
CA GLU A 306 0.96 25.15 -9.87
C GLU A 306 1.60 23.84 -9.39
N LYS A 307 1.05 22.68 -9.81
CA LYS A 307 1.56 21.36 -9.45
C LYS A 307 2.96 21.09 -10.00
N LEU A 308 3.25 21.56 -11.22
CA LEU A 308 4.55 21.41 -11.86
C LEU A 308 5.57 22.49 -11.44
N GLY A 309 5.13 23.48 -10.65
CA GLY A 309 5.98 24.58 -10.19
C GLY A 309 6.39 25.57 -11.27
N CYS A 310 5.65 25.68 -12.38
CA CYS A 310 5.98 26.56 -13.50
C CYS A 310 5.88 28.06 -13.15
N ASP A 311 5.16 28.43 -12.10
CA ASP A 311 4.91 29.83 -11.72
C ASP A 311 5.99 30.44 -10.80
N LYS A 312 7.05 29.71 -10.46
CA LYS A 312 8.09 30.17 -9.51
C LYS A 312 9.22 31.00 -10.13
N ASP A 313 9.23 31.20 -11.45
CA ASP A 313 10.27 31.93 -12.18
C ASP A 313 9.77 33.27 -12.77
N HIS A 314 9.14 34.13 -11.95
CA HIS A 314 8.87 35.53 -12.29
C HIS A 314 9.27 36.49 -11.16
#